data_AF-A0A376KMH1-F1
#
_entry.id   AF-A0A376KMH1-F1
#
_cell.length_a   1.000
_cell.length_b   1.000
_cell.length_c   1.000
_cell.angle_alpha   90.00
_cell.angle_beta   90.00
_cell.angle_gamma   90.00
#
_symmetry.space_group_name_H-M   'P 1'
#
loop_
_entity.id
_entity.type
_entity.pdbx_description
1 polymer ?
#
loop_
_entity_poly.entity_id
_entity_poly.type
_entity_poly.pdbx_seq_one_letter_code
_entity_poly.pdbx_strand_id
1 'polypeptide(L)' 'MNGRKINQIIFEELCLGQFTEASRAYYAQVIARLAEQGAQGVIFGCTEIGLLVPEERSVLPVFDTAAIHAEDAVAFMLS' A
#
# COMPACT_ATOMS: atom_id res chain seq x y z
N MET A 1 12.04 4.29 -13.97
CA MET A 1 11.98 4.55 -12.51
C MET A 1 10.53 4.41 -12.06
N ASN A 2 10.19 3.31 -11.38
CA ASN A 2 8.81 2.99 -11.01
C ASN A 2 8.22 3.95 -9.96
N GLY A 3 9.06 4.59 -9.14
CA GLY A 3 8.60 5.51 -8.09
C GLY A 3 7.81 6.73 -8.59
N ARG A 4 8.07 7.22 -9.82
CA ARG A 4 7.35 8.39 -10.35
C ARG A 4 5.86 8.13 -10.57
N LYS A 5 5.49 6.94 -11.07
CA LYS A 5 4.08 6.62 -11.35
C LYS A 5 3.30 6.30 -10.07
N ILE A 6 3.95 5.64 -9.11
CA ILE A 6 3.40 5.44 -7.74
C ILE A 6 3.04 6.79 -7.12
N ASN A 7 4.00 7.73 -7.12
CA ASN A 7 3.80 9.07 -6.58
C ASN A 7 2.68 9.83 -7.32
N GLN A 8 2.63 9.73 -8.65
CA GLN A 8 1.57 10.33 -9.45
C GLN A 8 0.19 9.82 -9.04
N ILE A 9 0.02 8.49 -8.93
CA ILE A 9 -1.26 7.89 -8.52
C ILE A 9 -1.67 8.39 -7.14
N ILE A 10 -0.74 8.48 -6.19
CA ILE A 10 -1.04 8.98 -4.83
C ILE A 10 -1.64 10.39 -4.90
N PHE A 11 -0.95 11.33 -5.53
CA PHE A 11 -1.36 12.74 -5.48
C PHE A 11 -2.47 13.11 -6.46
N GLU A 12 -2.49 12.49 -7.64
CA GLU A 12 -3.45 12.84 -8.71
C GLU A 12 -4.72 11.97 -8.69
N GLU A 13 -4.71 10.84 -7.99
CA GLU A 13 -5.89 9.97 -7.88
C GLU A 13 -6.30 9.76 -6.41
N LEU A 14 -5.43 9.18 -5.58
CA LEU A 14 -5.84 8.68 -4.26
C LEU A 14 -6.18 9.81 -3.27
N CYS A 15 -5.36 10.86 -3.20
CA CYS A 15 -5.64 12.05 -2.38
C CYS A 15 -6.89 12.82 -2.84
N LEU A 16 -7.38 12.54 -4.06
CA LEU A 16 -8.62 13.10 -4.61
C LEU A 16 -9.81 12.12 -4.50
N GLY A 17 -9.63 10.99 -3.81
CA GLY A 17 -10.67 9.96 -3.61
C GLY A 17 -10.95 9.11 -4.85
N GLN A 18 -10.04 9.08 -5.83
CA GLN A 18 -10.20 8.30 -7.06
C GLN A 18 -9.44 6.96 -6.95
N PHE A 19 -10.18 5.85 -6.95
CA PHE A 19 -9.61 4.51 -6.77
C PHE A 19 -9.85 3.63 -8.00
N THR A 20 -8.98 3.76 -9.00
CA THR A 20 -9.16 3.12 -10.31
C THR A 20 -8.60 1.69 -10.35
N GLU A 21 -9.23 0.80 -11.15
CA GLU A 21 -8.70 -0.56 -11.37
C GLU A 21 -7.35 -0.53 -12.10
N ALA A 22 -7.13 0.45 -12.97
CA ALA A 22 -5.84 0.63 -13.66
C ALA A 22 -4.70 0.90 -12.67
N SER A 23 -4.91 1.81 -11.72
CA SER A 23 -3.95 2.10 -10.65
C SER A 23 -3.77 0.92 -9.72
N ARG A 24 -4.85 0.23 -9.35
CA ARG A 24 -4.78 -1.00 -8.54
C ARG A 24 -3.94 -2.09 -9.22
N ALA A 25 -4.19 -2.37 -10.50
CA ALA A 25 -3.43 -3.33 -11.28
C ALA A 25 -1.95 -2.95 -11.40
N TYR A 26 -1.66 -1.65 -11.58
CA TYR A 26 -0.29 -1.14 -11.59
C TYR A 26 0.43 -1.40 -10.26
N TYR A 27 -0.21 -1.12 -9.13
CA TYR A 27 0.36 -1.41 -7.81
C TYR A 27 0.62 -2.91 -7.63
N ALA A 28 -0.34 -3.78 -7.97
CA ALA A 28 -0.18 -5.22 -7.88
C ALA A 28 1.01 -5.73 -8.73
N GLN A 29 1.19 -5.19 -9.95
CA GLN A 29 2.34 -5.51 -10.80
C GLN A 29 3.67 -5.08 -10.20
N VAL A 30 3.72 -3.90 -9.57
CA VAL A 30 4.92 -3.44 -8.87
C VAL A 30 5.26 -4.36 -7.69
N ILE A 31 4.25 -4.75 -6.89
CA ILE A 31 4.42 -5.67 -5.77
C ILE A 31 4.95 -7.02 -6.26
N ALA A 32 4.35 -7.59 -7.31
CA ALA A 32 4.80 -8.86 -7.89
C ALA A 32 6.26 -8.80 -8.37
N ARG A 33 6.64 -7.71 -9.05
CA ARG A 33 8.03 -7.51 -9.50
C ARG A 33 9.02 -7.39 -8.34
N LEU A 34 8.59 -6.81 -7.21
CA LEU A 34 9.43 -6.75 -6.00
C LEU A 34 9.53 -8.11 -5.32
N ALA A 35 8.46 -8.91 -5.35
CA ALA A 35 8.47 -10.29 -4.88
C ALA A 35 9.48 -11.15 -5.67
N GLU A 36 9.50 -11.01 -7.00
CA GLU A 36 10.50 -11.67 -7.87
C GLU A 36 11.95 -11.25 -7.55
N GLN A 37 12.14 -10.07 -6.96
CA GLN A 37 13.44 -9.57 -6.50
C GLN A 37 13.80 -10.04 -5.08
N GLY A 38 12.98 -10.89 -4.46
CA GLY A 38 13.23 -11.46 -3.14
C GLY A 38 12.63 -10.66 -1.98
N ALA A 39 11.76 -9.68 -2.24
CA ALA A 39 11.02 -9.03 -1.16
C ALA A 39 10.14 -10.05 -0.44
N GLN A 40 10.15 -10.02 0.89
CA GLN A 40 9.40 -10.96 1.75
C GLN A 40 8.08 -10.38 2.27
N GLY A 41 7.86 -9.09 2.02
CA GLY A 41 6.70 -8.33 2.45
C GLY A 41 6.67 -6.98 1.74
N VAL A 42 5.54 -6.30 1.80
CA VAL A 42 5.36 -4.95 1.25
C VAL A 42 4.83 -4.02 2.33
N ILE A 43 5.46 -2.86 2.49
CA ILE A 43 4.99 -1.81 3.40
C ILE A 43 4.11 -0.85 2.62
N PHE A 44 2.85 -0.67 3.05
CA PHE A 44 2.01 0.43 2.57
C PHE A 44 2.36 1.68 3.37
N GLY A 45 3.34 2.42 2.85
CA GLY A 45 3.95 3.59 3.50
C GLY A 45 3.12 4.88 3.44
N CYS A 46 2.03 4.90 2.68
CA CYS A 46 1.05 5.97 2.68
C CYS A 46 -0.31 5.38 3.02
N THR A 47 -1.05 6.04 3.90
CA THR A 47 -2.36 5.61 4.41
C THR A 47 -3.38 5.30 3.32
N GLU A 48 -3.29 5.97 2.18
CA GLU A 48 -4.21 5.85 1.05
C GLU A 48 -3.96 4.60 0.20
N ILE A 49 -2.77 3.97 0.31
CA ILE A 49 -2.44 2.79 -0.48
C ILE A 49 -3.30 1.60 -0.04
N GLY A 50 -3.55 1.44 1.26
CA GLY A 50 -4.46 0.41 1.80
C GLY A 50 -5.90 0.59 1.34
N LEU A 51 -6.32 1.81 1.00
CA LEU A 51 -7.65 2.08 0.43
C LEU A 51 -7.76 1.64 -1.04
N LEU A 52 -6.64 1.67 -1.79
CA LEU A 52 -6.62 1.27 -3.20
C LEU A 52 -6.46 -0.25 -3.36
N VAL A 53 -5.54 -0.85 -2.62
CA VAL A 53 -5.11 -2.26 -2.79
C VAL A 53 -5.47 -3.05 -1.53
N PRO A 54 -6.52 -3.90 -1.59
CA PRO A 54 -6.82 -4.83 -0.51
C PRO A 54 -5.67 -5.82 -0.28
N GLU A 55 -5.45 -6.24 0.96
CA GLU A 55 -4.38 -7.16 1.33
C GLU A 55 -4.44 -8.47 0.54
N GLU A 56 -5.65 -8.97 0.26
CA GLU A 56 -5.87 -10.24 -0.45
C GLU A 56 -5.43 -10.18 -1.91
N ARG A 57 -5.20 -8.98 -2.44
CA ARG A 57 -4.69 -8.77 -3.81
C ARG A 57 -3.16 -8.61 -3.86
N SER A 58 -2.49 -8.57 -2.72
CA SER A 58 -1.03 -8.56 -2.66
C SER A 58 -0.49 -9.99 -2.66
N VAL A 59 0.51 -10.25 -3.51
CA VAL A 59 1.25 -11.53 -3.51
C VAL A 59 2.28 -11.62 -2.37
N LEU A 60 2.51 -10.51 -1.66
CA LEU A 60 3.38 -10.41 -0.49
C LEU A 60 2.56 -10.08 0.75
N PRO A 61 2.96 -10.57 1.95
CA PRO A 61 2.42 -10.07 3.21
C PRO A 61 2.45 -8.54 3.26
N VAL A 62 1.31 -7.94 3.59
CA VAL A 62 1.15 -6.48 3.65
C VAL A 62 1.38 -6.00 5.08
N PHE A 63 2.13 -4.92 5.21
CA PHE A 63 2.25 -4.16 6.44
C PHE A 63 1.61 -2.78 6.21
N ASP A 64 0.33 -2.66 6.58
CA ASP A 64 -0.39 -1.39 6.55
C ASP A 64 0.05 -0.54 7.74
N THR A 65 0.82 0.51 7.45
CA THR A 65 1.41 1.35 8.49
C THR A 65 0.35 2.13 9.28
N ALA A 66 -0.80 2.44 8.68
CA ALA A 66 -1.88 3.14 9.36
C ALA A 66 -2.59 2.22 10.35
N ALA A 67 -2.93 1.00 9.93
CA ALA A 67 -3.57 0.01 10.78
C ALA A 67 -2.65 -0.40 11.96
N ILE A 68 -1.39 -0.73 11.67
CA ILE A 68 -0.41 -1.12 12.70
C ILE A 68 -0.21 0.01 13.71
N HIS A 69 -0.12 1.27 13.26
CA HIS A 69 0.08 2.41 14.16
C HIS A 69 -1.18 2.68 15.00
N ALA A 70 -2.38 2.49 14.45
CA ALA A 70 -3.61 2.61 15.22
C ALA A 70 -3.72 1.53 16.32
N GLU A 71 -3.35 0.29 16.01
CA GLU A 71 -3.29 -0.81 16.99
C GLU A 71 -2.27 -0.52 18.10
N ASP A 72 -1.08 -0.03 17.75
CA ASP A 72 -0.04 0.35 18.70
C ASP A 72 -0.51 1.49 19.62
N ALA A 73 -1.19 2.50 19.06
CA ALA A 73 -1.76 3.59 19.84
C ALA A 73 -2.79 3.10 20.87
N VAL A 74 -3.66 2.15 20.49
CA VAL A 74 -4.63 1.53 21.42
C VAL A 74 -3.91 0.75 22.52
N ALA A 75 -2.89 -0.05 22.17
CA ALA A 75 -2.11 -0.81 23.14
C ALA A 75 -1.40 0.10 24.14
N PHE A 76 -0.78 1.19 23.66
CA PHE A 76 -0.14 2.20 24.51
C PHE A 76 -1.13 2.88 25.46
N MET A 77 -2.35 3.18 24.99
CA MET A 77 -3.39 3.82 25.81
C MET A 77 -3.93 2.91 26.93
N LEU A 78 -3.76 1.59 26.80
CA LEU A 78 -4.32 0.59 27.72
C LEU A 78 -3.27 -0.14 28.57
N SER A 79 -1.99 0.20 28.44
CA SER A 79 -0.88 -0.34 29.25
C SER A 79 -0.64 0.46 30.52
#